data_AF-A0A1W9VX44-F1
#
_entry.id   AF-A0A1W9VX44-F1
#
_cell.length_a   1.000
_cell.length_b   1.000
_cell.length_c   1.000
_cell.angle_alpha   90.00
_cell.angle_beta   90.00
_cell.angle_gamma   90.00
#
_symmetry.space_group_name_H-M   'P 1'
#
loop_
_entity.id
_entity.type
_entity.pdbx_description
1 polymer ?
#
loop_
_entity_poly.entity_id
_entity_poly.type
_entity_poly.pdbx_seq_one_letter_code
_entity_poly.pdbx_strand_id
1 'polypeptide(L)' 'MYIFEFKVDKKEDAIKQIKERKYYEKYLSDGIDIYMVGINFDSEDRNISEFKWEKVKIAIV' A
#
# COMPACT_ATOMS: atom_id res chain seq x y z
N MET A 1 -3.06 -9.34 -6.98
CA MET A 1 -3.81 -8.80 -5.84
C MET A 1 -3.37 -7.37 -5.57
N TYR A 2 -4.32 -6.48 -5.32
CA TYR A 2 -4.03 -5.07 -5.01
C TYR A 2 -4.53 -4.77 -3.60
N ILE A 3 -3.71 -4.07 -2.82
CA ILE A 3 -4.06 -3.63 -1.47
C ILE A 3 -3.94 -2.11 -1.44
N PHE A 4 -5.03 -1.44 -1.10
CA PHE A 4 -5.10 0.01 -1.04
C PHE A 4 -5.18 0.48 0.40
N GLU A 5 -4.43 1.53 0.72
CA GLU A 5 -4.56 2.28 1.96
C GLU A 5 -4.71 3.76 1.61
N PHE A 6 -5.74 4.39 2.18
CA PHE A 6 -6.10 5.78 1.93
C PHE A 6 -5.91 6.59 3.20
N LYS A 7 -5.33 7.78 3.07
CA LYS A 7 -5.17 8.72 4.18
C LYS A 7 -5.60 10.13 3.76
N VAL A 8 -5.99 10.93 4.74
CA VAL A 8 -6.37 12.33 4.55
C VAL A 8 -5.57 13.16 5.56
N ASP A 9 -4.84 14.15 5.08
CA ASP A 9 -4.04 15.08 5.89
C ASP A 9 -3.06 14.39 6.88
N LYS A 10 -2.58 13.19 6.53
CA LYS A 10 -1.60 12.45 7.35
C LYS A 10 -0.22 12.49 6.71
N LYS A 11 0.82 12.62 7.53
CA LYS A 11 2.23 12.49 7.08
C LYS A 11 2.75 11.05 7.10
N GLU A 12 2.00 10.14 7.71
CA GLU A 12 2.39 8.74 7.86
C GLU A 12 2.26 7.99 6.53
N ASP A 13 3.32 7.30 6.13
CA ASP A 13 3.34 6.53 4.89
C ASP A 13 2.25 5.42 4.89
N ALA A 14 1.35 5.48 3.91
CA ALA A 14 0.26 4.53 3.75
C ALA A 14 0.76 3.11 3.43
N ILE A 15 1.87 2.97 2.70
CA ILE A 15 2.46 1.66 2.41
C ILE A 15 3.05 1.03 3.67
N LYS A 16 3.63 1.83 4.58
CA LYS A 16 4.12 1.33 5.87
C LYS A 16 3.02 0.65 6.68
N GLN A 17 1.83 1.24 6.69
CA GLN A 17 0.65 0.68 7.36
C GLN A 17 0.23 -0.67 6.74
N ILE A 18 0.24 -0.79 5.40
CA ILE A 18 -0.05 -2.06 4.73
C ILE A 18 0.96 -3.15 5.14
N LYS A 19 2.25 -2.81 5.19
CA LYS A 19 3.33 -3.71 5.61
C LYS A 19 3.20 -4.16 7.08
N GLU A 20 2.86 -3.24 7.97
CA GLU A 20 2.68 -3.55 9.40
C GLU A 20 1.50 -4.49 9.65
N ARG A 21 0.41 -4.33 8.90
CA ARG A 21 -0.80 -5.15 9.06
C ARG A 21 -0.72 -6.52 8.37
N LYS A 22 0.28 -6.77 7.53
CA LYS A 22 0.61 -8.09 6.96
C LYS A 22 -0.56 -8.78 6.23
N TYR A 23 -1.53 -8.02 5.71
CA TYR A 23 -2.71 -8.56 5.02
C TYR A 23 -2.40 -9.50 3.85
N TYR A 24 -1.24 -9.31 3.23
CA TYR A 24 -0.79 -10.06 2.08
C TYR A 24 -0.04 -11.36 2.40
N GLU A 25 0.36 -11.60 3.66
CA GLU A 25 1.28 -12.71 4.00
C GLU A 25 0.72 -14.09 3.60
N LYS A 26 -0.58 -14.32 3.80
CA LYS A 26 -1.23 -15.59 3.47
C LYS A 26 -1.34 -15.89 1.97
N TYR A 27 -1.02 -14.92 1.12
CA TYR A 27 -1.08 -15.05 -0.34
C TYR A 27 0.32 -15.12 -0.98
N LEU A 28 1.38 -15.01 -0.19
CA LEU A 28 2.76 -15.06 -0.70
C LEU A 28 3.12 -16.41 -1.32
N SER A 29 2.54 -17.49 -0.78
CA SER A 29 2.71 -18.87 -1.29
C SER A 29 2.00 -19.14 -2.61
N ASP A 30 1.03 -18.30 -2.97
CA ASP A 30 0.10 -18.59 -4.07
C ASP A 30 0.67 -18.14 -5.43
N GLY A 31 1.90 -17.59 -5.44
CA GLY A 31 2.54 -17.05 -6.65
C GLY A 31 1.81 -15.83 -7.23
N ILE A 32 0.87 -15.25 -6.47
CA ILE A 32 0.06 -14.12 -6.90
C ILE A 32 0.91 -12.85 -6.75
N ASP A 33 1.03 -12.07 -7.83
CA ASP A 33 1.62 -10.74 -7.75
C ASP A 33 0.83 -9.83 -6.78
N ILE A 34 1.51 -9.26 -5.80
CA ILE A 34 0.89 -8.39 -4.80
C ILE A 34 1.40 -6.96 -4.96
N TYR A 35 0.47 -6.02 -5.15
CA TYR A 35 0.73 -4.60 -5.28
C TYR A 35 0.12 -3.86 -4.09
N MET A 36 0.93 -3.09 -3.38
CA MET A 36 0.51 -2.20 -2.30
C MET A 36 0.43 -0.78 -2.85
N VAL A 37 -0.69 -0.11 -2.69
CA VAL A 37 -0.93 1.24 -3.20
C VAL A 37 -1.34 2.13 -2.03
N GLY A 38 -0.56 3.18 -1.80
CA GLY A 38 -0.81 4.18 -0.78
C GLY A 38 -1.21 5.50 -1.44
N ILE A 39 -2.34 6.06 -1.01
CA ILE A 39 -2.82 7.36 -1.50
C ILE A 39 -3.10 8.27 -0.31
N ASN A 40 -2.58 9.49 -0.39
CA ASN A 40 -2.87 10.54 0.58
C ASN A 40 -3.62 11.68 -0.11
N PHE A 41 -4.68 12.14 0.54
CA PHE A 41 -5.48 13.26 0.07
C PHE A 41 -5.17 14.49 0.91
N ASP A 42 -5.14 15.63 0.24
CA ASP A 42 -5.19 16.95 0.85
C ASP A 42 -6.65 17.41 0.89
N SER A 43 -7.17 17.68 2.09
CA SER A 43 -8.57 18.11 2.24
C SER A 43 -8.81 19.57 1.89
N GLU A 44 -7.76 20.41 1.92
CA GLU A 44 -7.84 21.83 1.54
C GLU A 44 -7.87 21.96 0.02
N ASP A 45 -6.90 21.37 -0.67
CA ASP A 45 -6.78 21.38 -2.12
C ASP A 45 -7.73 20.40 -2.82
N ARG A 46 -8.37 19.51 -2.04
CA ARG A 46 -9.27 18.43 -2.52
C ARG A 46 -8.62 17.58 -3.61
N ASN A 47 -7.34 17.29 -3.45
CA ASN A 47 -6.54 16.59 -4.43
C ASN A 47 -5.65 15.52 -3.77
N ILE A 48 -4.95 14.74 -4.58
CA ILE A 48 -3.97 13.76 -4.11
C ILE A 48 -2.67 14.50 -3.79
N SER A 49 -2.25 14.48 -2.53
CA SER A 49 -0.96 15.03 -2.08
C SER A 49 0.18 14.04 -2.21
N GLU A 50 -0.09 12.74 -2.10
CA GLU A 50 0.92 11.70 -2.27
C GLU A 50 0.31 10.43 -2.90
N PHE A 51 1.01 9.87 -3.89
CA PHE A 51 0.70 8.58 -4.49
C PHE A 51 1.97 7.73 -4.54
N LYS A 52 1.93 6.56 -3.89
CA LYS A 52 3.02 5.59 -3.90
C LYS A 52 2.48 4.21 -4.15
N TRP A 53 3.29 3.37 -4.78
CA TRP A 53 3.00 1.95 -4.87
C TRP A 53 4.27 1.12 -4.79
N GLU A 54 4.13 -0.11 -4.33
CA GLU A 54 5.21 -1.10 -4.26
C GLU A 54 4.69 -2.48 -4.65
N LYS A 55 5.51 -3.24 -5.38
CA LYS A 55 5.28 -4.67 -5.60
C LYS A 55 6.00 -5.47 -4.52
N VAL A 56 5.29 -6.39 -3.86
CA VAL A 56 5.92 -7.30 -2.90
C VAL A 56 6.86 -8.23 -3.66
N LYS A 57 8.15 -8.22 -3.32
CA LYS A 57 9.10 -9.19 -3.88
C LYS A 57 8.85 -10.54 -3.24
N ILE A 58 8.35 -11.48 -4.03
CA ILE A 58 8.31 -12.89 -3.64
C ILE A 58 9.73 -13.43 -3.83
N ALA A 59 10.40 -13.80 -2.74
CA ALA A 59 11.64 -14.55 -2.84
C ALA A 59 11.27 -15.98 -3.28
N ILE A 60 11.55 -16.30 -4.54
CA ILE A 60 11.52 -17.69 -5.00
C ILE A 60 12.78 -18.32 -4.40
N VAL A 61 12.58 -19.25 -3.47
CA VAL A 61 13.65 -20.06 -2.87
C VAL A 61 14.08 -21.14 -3.86
#